data_AF-A0A948FAB3-F1
#
_entry.id   AF-A0A948FAB3-F1
#
_cell.length_a   1.000
_cell.length_b   1.000
_cell.length_c   1.000
_cell.angle_alpha   90.00
_cell.angle_beta   90.00
_cell.angle_gamma   90.00
#
_symmetry.space_group_name_H-M   'P 1'
#
loop_
_entity.id
_entity.type
_entity.pdbx_description
1 polymer ?
#
loop_
_entity_poly.entity_id
_entity_poly.type
_entity_poly.pdbx_seq_one_letter_code
_entity_poly.pdbx_strand_id
1 'polypeptide(L)' 'MSESVLWSCQCPKCAAEFKKPVSWFEGDSLACPSCAGVLGTEWTAKILAQIKASRIDLDEEIEFNF' A
#
# COMPACT_ATOMS: atom_id res chain seq x y z
N MET A 1 13.70 9.57 14.00
CA MET A 1 13.17 8.19 14.00
C MET A 1 12.40 8.04 12.71
N SER A 2 12.75 7.08 11.85
CA SER A 2 12.11 6.90 10.56
C SER A 2 10.66 6.46 10.75
N GLU A 3 9.73 7.41 10.62
CA GLU A 3 8.29 7.16 10.66
C GLU A 3 7.93 6.16 9.56
N SER A 4 7.55 4.95 9.97
CA SER A 4 7.05 3.95 9.03
C SER A 4 5.67 4.41 8.57
N VAL A 5 5.55 4.85 7.33
CA VAL A 5 4.28 5.26 6.73
C VAL A 5 3.32 4.07 6.80
N LEU A 6 2.26 4.21 7.61
CA LEU A 6 1.20 3.22 7.72
C LEU A 6 0.20 3.44 6.59
N TRP A 7 -0.05 2.40 5.82
CA TRP A 7 -1.03 2.41 4.75
C TRP A 7 -2.28 1.64 5.17
N SER A 8 -3.44 2.26 4.98
CA SER A 8 -4.74 1.68 5.28
C SER A 8 -5.34 1.00 4.06
N CYS A 9 -5.72 -0.27 4.20
CA CYS A 9 -6.36 -1.02 3.13
C CYS A 9 -7.53 -1.86 3.64
N GLN A 10 -8.43 -2.20 2.72
CA GLN A 10 -9.54 -3.10 2.97
C GLN A 10 -9.27 -4.48 2.36
N CYS A 11 -9.45 -5.53 3.14
CA CYS A 11 -9.29 -6.90 2.65
C CYS A 11 -10.35 -7.20 1.57
N PRO A 12 -9.95 -7.71 0.39
CA PRO A 12 -10.90 -8.01 -0.68
C PRO A 12 -11.77 -9.24 -0.38
N LYS A 13 -11.42 -10.04 0.65
CA LYS A 13 -12.14 -11.28 1.02
C LYS A 13 -13.19 -11.06 2.10
N CYS A 14 -12.83 -10.34 3.16
CA CYS A 14 -13.71 -10.13 4.32
C CYS A 14 -14.15 -8.67 4.50
N ALA A 15 -13.73 -7.76 3.61
CA ALA A 15 -14.00 -6.33 3.70
C ALA A 15 -13.51 -5.66 5.01
N ALA A 16 -12.67 -6.34 5.80
CA ALA A 16 -12.10 -5.78 7.01
C ALA A 16 -11.02 -4.76 6.67
N GLU A 17 -11.07 -3.61 7.32
CA GLU A 17 -10.05 -2.56 7.20
C GLU A 17 -8.88 -2.85 8.15
N PHE A 18 -7.66 -2.66 7.65
CA PHE A 18 -6.45 -2.81 8.45
C PHE A 18 -5.37 -1.81 8.02
N LYS A 19 -4.47 -1.49 8.95
CA LYS A 19 -3.34 -0.58 8.71
C LYS A 19 -2.04 -1.32 8.95
N LYS A 20 -1.14 -1.26 7.96
CA LYS A 20 0.19 -1.88 8.02
C LYS A 20 1.24 -0.97 7.38
N PRO A 21 2.52 -1.09 7.78
CA PRO A 21 3.58 -0.30 7.14
C PRO A 21 3.71 -0.69 5.67
N VAL A 22 4.14 0.26 4.82
CA VAL A 22 4.35 0.02 3.38
C VAL A 22 5.23 -1.22 3.13
N SER A 23 6.28 -1.41 3.94
CA SER A 23 7.18 -2.57 3.86
C SER A 23 6.49 -3.92 4.10
N TRP A 24 5.35 -3.93 4.80
CA TRP A 24 4.55 -5.14 4.94
C TRP A 24 3.95 -5.56 3.59
N PHE A 25 3.59 -4.62 2.72
CA PHE A 25 3.01 -4.93 1.41
C PHE A 25 4.04 -5.41 0.38
N GLU A 26 5.34 -5.31 0.68
CA GLU A 26 6.41 -5.78 -0.19
C GLU A 26 6.72 -7.29 0.00
N GLY A 27 6.04 -7.97 0.91
CA GLY A 27 6.24 -9.40 1.16
C GLY A 27 5.54 -10.32 0.16
N ASP A 28 6.15 -11.47 -0.15
CA ASP A 28 5.64 -12.49 -1.08
C ASP A 28 4.34 -13.19 -0.63
N SER A 29 4.05 -13.22 0.67
CA SER A 29 2.86 -13.90 1.22
C SER A 29 2.21 -13.07 2.30
N LEU A 30 1.13 -12.40 1.93
CA LEU A 30 0.36 -11.56 2.82
C LEU A 30 -0.95 -12.23 3.16
N ALA A 31 -1.24 -12.31 4.46
CA ALA A 31 -2.51 -12.80 4.96
C ALA A 31 -3.25 -11.65 5.64
N CYS A 32 -4.56 -11.57 5.41
CA CYS A 32 -5.39 -10.62 6.13
C CYS A 32 -5.35 -10.92 7.63
N PRO A 33 -5.05 -9.95 8.50
CA PRO A 33 -5.03 -10.17 9.95
C PRO A 33 -6.42 -10.49 10.53
N SER A 34 -7.50 -10.18 9.81
CA SER A 34 -8.88 -10.38 10.29
C SER A 34 -9.46 -11.75 9.92
N CYS A 35 -9.19 -12.25 8.71
CA CYS A 35 -9.75 -13.53 8.24
C CYS A 35 -8.70 -14.60 7.96
N ALA A 36 -7.41 -14.31 8.19
CA ALA A 36 -6.27 -15.14 7.79
C ALA A 36 -6.26 -15.51 6.28
N GLY A 37 -7.09 -14.85 5.46
CA GLY A 37 -7.19 -15.12 4.05
C GLY A 37 -5.97 -14.59 3.31
N VAL A 38 -5.37 -15.44 2.47
CA VAL A 38 -4.25 -15.06 1.60
C VAL A 38 -4.71 -13.92 0.68
N LEU A 39 -4.00 -12.80 0.75
CA LEU A 39 -4.15 -11.64 -0.11
C LEU A 39 -3.38 -11.94 -1.40
N GLY A 40 -4.08 -11.98 -2.53
CA GLY A 40 -3.47 -12.31 -3.81
C GLY A 40 -2.44 -11.26 -4.24
N THR A 41 -1.44 -11.68 -5.01
CA THR A 41 -0.37 -10.81 -5.54
C THR A 41 -0.93 -9.63 -6.34
N GLU A 42 -2.03 -9.82 -7.07
CA GLU A 42 -2.73 -8.73 -7.77
C GLU A 42 -3.25 -7.63 -6.84
N TRP A 43 -3.82 -8.00 -5.70
CA TRP A 43 -4.33 -7.02 -4.74
C TRP A 43 -3.18 -6.23 -4.13
N THR A 44 -2.12 -6.93 -3.72
CA THR A 44 -0.91 -6.33 -3.16
C THR A 44 -0.24 -5.37 -4.16
N ALA A 45 -0.15 -5.77 -5.43
CA ALA A 45 0.41 -4.92 -6.50
C ALA A 45 -0.39 -3.62 -6.69
N LYS A 46 -1.73 -3.69 -6.63
CA LYS A 46 -2.59 -2.48 -6.68
C LYS A 46 -2.31 -1.54 -5.51
N ILE A 47 -2.18 -2.08 -4.30
CA ILE A 47 -1.87 -1.29 -3.10
C ILE A 47 -0.49 -0.63 -3.23
N LEU A 48 0.54 -1.37 -3.65
CA LEU A 48 1.88 -0.80 -3.88
C LEU A 48 1.88 0.28 -4.97
N ALA A 49 1.09 0.09 -6.03
CA ALA A 49 0.92 1.11 -7.07
C ALA A 49 0.27 2.39 -6.52
N GLN A 50 -0.76 2.27 -5.68
CA GLN A 50 -1.38 3.42 -5.01
C GLN A 50 -0.41 4.13 -4.06
N ILE A 51 0.35 3.37 -3.27
CA ILE A 51 1.37 3.93 -2.37
C ILE A 51 2.40 4.73 -3.16
N LYS A 52 2.89 4.16 -4.28
CA LYS A 52 3.83 4.85 -5.17
C LYS A 52 3.22 6.11 -5.77
N ALA A 53 1.98 6.05 -6.26
CA ALA A 53 1.28 7.20 -6.81
C ALA A 53 1.10 8.33 -5.79
N SER A 54 0.68 8.01 -4.56
CA SER A 54 0.56 9.00 -3.48
C SER A 54 1.89 9.61 -3.03
N ARG A 55 3.02 8.96 -3.32
CA ARG A 55 4.35 9.51 -3.03
C ARG A 55 4.86 10.46 -4.14
N ILE A 56 4.29 10.40 -5.35
CA ILE A 56 4.70 11.24 -6.49
C ILE A 56 4.25 12.71 -6.33
N ASP A 57 3.24 12.98 -5.49
CA ASP A 57 2.74 14.35 -5.24
C ASP A 57 3.76 15.28 -4.53
N LEU A 58 4.93 14.76 -4.11
CA LEU A 58 5.99 15.54 -3.46
C LEU A 58 7.22 15.79 -4.36
N ASP A 59 7.26 15.28 -5.59
CA ASP A 59 8.45 15.40 -6.47
C ASP A 59 8.16 16.11 -7.81
N GLU A 60 6.90 16.36 -8.16
CA GLU A 60 6.54 17.17 -9.35
C GLU A 60 6.49 18.67 -9.02
N GLU A 61 7.65 19.27 -8.69
CA GLU A 61 7.90 20.65 -9.11
C GLU A 61 8.09 20.62 -10.64
N ILE A 62 6.98 20.69 -11.36
CA ILE A 62 7.00 20.87 -12.81
C ILE A 62 7.56 22.26 -13.10
N GLU A 63 8.88 22.36 -13.33
CA GLU A 63 9.47 23.52 -13.99
C GLU A 63 9.03 23.53 -15.47
N PHE A 64 7.86 24.12 -15.72
CA PHE A 64 7.49 24.62 -17.05
C PHE A 64 8.34 25.86 -17.34
N ASN A 65 9.49 25.66 -17.99
CA ASN A 65 10.27 26.74 -18.58
C ASN A 65 10.12 26.66 -20.11
N PHE A 66 9.25 27.49 -20.67
CA PHE A 66 9.10 27.72 -22.11
C PHE A 66 9.52 29.15 -22.44
#